data_AF-B1BUB2-F1
#
_entry.id   AF-B1BUB2-F1
#
_cell.length_a   1.000
_cell.length_b   1.000
_cell.length_c   1.000
_cell.angle_alpha   90.00
_cell.angle_beta   90.00
_cell.angle_gamma   90.00
#
_symmetry.space_group_name_H-M   'P 1'
#
loop_
_entity.id
_entity.type
_entity.pdbx_description
1 polymer ?
#
loop_
_entity_poly.entity_id
_entity_poly.type
_entity_poly.pdbx_seq_one_letter_code
_entity_poly.pdbx_strand_id
1 'polypeptide(L)'
;MNNRISIKKLEDKIVNGRRQKGVPSEFYNCWAEILDLYGQELYEAMAIKLENTIVFKIRYCKKLEELRKKDNFIVEWQGRKYSIYYPDFKGYNKQYIKLKCKEVL
;
A
#
# COMPACT_ATOMS: atom_id res chain seq x y z
N MET A 1 -7.46 -15.28 2.31
CA MET A 1 -7.28 -13.95 1.66
C MET A 1 -8.47 -13.75 0.76
N ASN A 2 -9.32 -12.77 1.09
CA ASN A 2 -10.70 -12.71 0.57
C ASN A 2 -10.96 -11.40 -0.20
N ASN A 3 -9.97 -10.51 -0.26
CA ASN A 3 -10.09 -9.20 -0.92
C ASN A 3 -9.13 -9.13 -2.10
N ARG A 4 -9.58 -8.60 -3.25
CA ARG A 4 -8.72 -8.35 -4.40
C ARG A 4 -8.21 -6.92 -4.36
N ILE A 5 -6.89 -6.75 -4.41
CA ILE A 5 -6.24 -5.43 -4.47
C ILE A 5 -5.40 -5.31 -5.73
N SER A 6 -5.23 -4.07 -6.19
CA SER A 6 -4.36 -3.72 -7.31
C SER A 6 -3.27 -2.78 -6.85
N ILE A 7 -2.02 -3.22 -6.93
CA ILE A 7 -0.86 -2.36 -6.67
C ILE A 7 -0.50 -1.68 -7.98
N LYS A 8 -0.43 -0.36 -7.97
CA LYS A 8 -0.03 0.46 -9.11
C LYS A 8 1.31 1.15 -8.85
N LYS A 9 2.10 1.31 -9.90
CA LYS A 9 3.37 2.04 -9.89
C LYS A 9 3.13 3.45 -10.44
N LEU A 10 3.60 4.44 -9.70
CA LEU A 10 3.68 5.83 -10.12
C LEU A 10 4.98 5.99 -10.91
N GLU A 11 4.90 6.03 -12.23
CA GLU A 11 6.07 6.26 -13.08
C GLU A 11 6.20 7.75 -13.38
N ASP A 12 7.34 8.34 -13.03
CA ASP A 12 7.69 9.67 -13.51
C ASP A 12 8.08 9.57 -14.99
N LYS A 13 7.34 10.27 -15.85
CA LYS A 13 7.75 10.45 -17.25
C LYS A 13 8.65 11.67 -17.36
N ILE A 14 9.79 11.52 -18.00
CA ILE A 14 10.61 12.65 -18.40
C ILE A 14 10.09 13.11 -19.75
N VAL A 15 9.42 14.26 -19.78
CA VAL A 15 8.96 14.90 -21.02
C VAL A 15 9.73 16.20 -21.16
N ASN A 16 10.51 16.32 -22.24
CA ASN A 16 11.28 17.51 -22.56
C ASN A 16 12.24 17.96 -21.43
N GLY A 17 12.94 17.00 -20.80
CA GLY A 17 13.89 17.26 -19.72
C GLY A 17 13.28 17.59 -18.35
N ARG A 18 11.94 17.67 -18.23
CA ARG A 18 11.23 17.89 -16.96
C ARG A 18 10.55 16.60 -16.50
N ARG A 19 10.60 16.32 -15.20
CA ARG A 19 9.83 15.22 -14.60
C ARG A 19 8.37 15.62 -14.53
N GLN A 20 7.52 14.84 -15.17
CA GLN A 20 6.06 14.90 -15.06
C GLN A 20 5.57 13.62 -14.39
N LYS A 21 4.57 13.75 -13.51
CA LYS A 21 3.89 12.57 -12.94
C LYS A 21 3.18 11.83 -14.07
N GLY A 22 3.64 10.63 -14.39
CA GLY A 22 2.99 9.78 -15.38
C GLY A 22 1.70 9.16 -14.85
N VAL A 23 0.96 8.53 -15.76
CA VAL A 23 -0.25 7.78 -15.40
C VAL A 23 0.15 6.55 -14.58
N PRO A 24 -0.53 6.25 -13.45
CA PRO A 24 -0.25 5.06 -12.66
C PRO A 24 -0.43 3.79 -13.51
N SER A 25 0.62 2.97 -13.61
CA SER A 25 0.61 1.70 -14.35
C SER A 25 0.34 0.53 -13.42
N GLU A 26 -0.27 -0.55 -13.94
CA GLU A 26 -0.54 -1.74 -13.14
C GLU A 26 0.76 -2.47 -12.80
N PHE A 27 1.02 -2.68 -11.51
CA PHE A 27 2.23 -3.34 -11.04
C PHE A 27 1.96 -4.78 -10.64
N TYR A 28 1.01 -5.00 -9.73
CA TYR A 28 0.73 -6.34 -9.21
C TYR A 28 -0.68 -6.44 -8.63
N ASN A 29 -1.49 -7.33 -9.19
CA ASN A 29 -2.83 -7.63 -8.69
C ASN A 29 -2.80 -8.91 -7.87
N CYS A 30 -3.29 -8.86 -6.64
CA CYS A 30 -3.25 -10.01 -5.74
C CYS A 30 -4.41 -10.07 -4.77
N TRP A 31 -4.53 -11.24 -4.13
CA TRP A 31 -5.43 -11.42 -3.01
C TRP A 31 -4.76 -10.91 -1.73
N ALA A 32 -5.53 -10.23 -0.92
CA ALA A 32 -5.15 -9.67 0.36
C ALA A 32 -6.14 -10.10 1.46
N GLU A 33 -5.62 -10.14 2.67
CA GLU A 33 -6.39 -10.18 3.91
C GLU A 33 -6.30 -8.79 4.54
N ILE A 34 -7.44 -8.23 4.90
CA ILE A 34 -7.51 -6.92 5.56
C ILE A 34 -7.39 -7.22 7.05
N LEU A 35 -6.30 -6.75 7.67
CA LEU A 35 -6.00 -7.08 9.06
C LEU A 35 -6.54 -6.04 10.04
N ASP A 36 -6.67 -4.78 9.63
CA ASP A 36 -7.13 -3.73 10.53
C ASP A 36 -7.78 -2.60 9.71
N LEU A 37 -9.03 -2.32 10.06
CA LEU A 37 -9.80 -1.12 9.76
C LEU A 37 -10.04 -0.50 11.14
N TYR A 38 -9.02 0.15 11.69
CA TYR A 38 -9.00 0.68 13.05
C TYR A 38 -9.05 -0.37 14.17
N GLY A 39 -8.00 -0.37 15.00
CA GLY A 39 -7.94 -1.12 16.24
C GLY A 39 -9.17 -0.86 17.10
N GLN A 40 -10.02 -1.89 17.22
CA GLN A 40 -10.81 -2.04 18.42
C GLN A 40 -9.80 -2.19 19.57
N GLU A 41 -9.98 -1.43 20.65
CA GLU A 41 -9.25 -1.54 21.92
C GLU A 41 -8.00 -0.66 22.17
N LEU A 42 -8.00 0.64 21.83
CA LEU A 42 -7.17 1.58 22.60
C LEU A 42 -7.95 2.85 22.97
N TYR A 43 -8.30 2.85 24.24
CA TYR A 43 -8.90 3.90 25.04
C TYR A 43 -8.26 5.27 24.83
N GLU A 44 -9.13 6.27 24.80
CA GLU A 44 -8.99 7.62 25.35
C GLU A 44 -7.75 8.47 25.00
N ALA A 45 -8.07 9.68 24.54
CA ALA A 45 -7.20 10.86 24.47
C ALA A 45 -6.11 10.87 23.36
N MET A 46 -6.44 11.62 22.29
CA MET A 46 -5.81 12.92 21.97
C MET A 46 -5.48 13.08 20.48
N ALA A 47 -6.30 13.91 19.82
CA ALA A 47 -5.99 14.71 18.63
C ALA A 47 -5.95 14.04 17.24
N ILE A 48 -7.11 13.95 16.60
CA ILE A 48 -7.43 14.58 15.28
C ILE A 48 -6.54 14.20 14.05
N LYS A 49 -5.63 13.22 14.17
CA LYS A 49 -4.74 12.74 13.09
C LYS A 49 -4.78 11.23 12.87
N LEU A 50 -5.80 10.54 13.37
CA LEU A 50 -6.06 9.14 13.05
C LEU A 50 -6.70 9.05 11.66
N GLU A 51 -5.88 9.39 10.67
CA GLU A 51 -6.14 9.37 9.24
C GLU A 51 -6.45 7.92 8.82
N ASN A 52 -7.38 7.75 7.87
CA ASN A 52 -7.85 6.48 7.32
C ASN A 52 -6.71 5.52 6.96
N THR A 53 -6.21 4.74 7.91
CA THR A 53 -5.12 3.78 7.71
C THR A 53 -5.67 2.36 7.62
N ILE A 54 -5.04 1.54 6.79
CA ILE A 54 -5.45 0.17 6.50
C ILE A 54 -4.22 -0.72 6.34
N VAL A 55 -4.31 -1.96 6.79
CA VAL A 55 -3.22 -2.94 6.64
C VAL A 55 -3.65 -4.09 5.74
N PHE A 56 -3.00 -4.19 4.58
CA PHE A 56 -3.17 -5.29 3.64
C PHE A 56 -2.10 -6.35 3.88
N LYS A 57 -2.50 -7.57 4.25
CA LYS A 57 -1.62 -8.73 4.28
C LYS A 57 -1.72 -9.47 2.94
N ILE A 58 -0.61 -9.57 2.22
CA ILE A 58 -0.52 -10.23 0.91
C ILE A 58 0.54 -11.34 0.94
N ARG A 59 0.45 -12.30 0.02
CA ARG A 59 1.49 -13.32 -0.14
C ARG A 59 2.77 -12.68 -0.67
N TYR A 60 3.90 -13.04 -0.08
CA TYR A 60 5.19 -12.57 -0.55
C TYR A 60 5.53 -13.19 -1.92
N CYS A 61 6.15 -12.39 -2.78
CA CYS A 61 6.88 -12.86 -3.94
C CYS A 61 8.04 -11.89 -4.22
N LYS A 62 9.05 -12.35 -4.97
CA LYS A 62 10.27 -11.57 -5.25
C LYS A 62 9.99 -10.21 -5.92
N LYS A 63 8.93 -10.12 -6.74
CA LYS A 63 8.51 -8.87 -7.39
C LYS A 63 8.15 -7.77 -6.37
N LEU A 64 7.59 -8.16 -5.22
CA LEU A 64 7.14 -7.21 -4.20
C LEU A 64 8.30 -6.56 -3.43
N GLU A 65 9.54 -7.00 -3.62
CA GLU A 65 10.71 -6.32 -3.03
C GLU A 65 10.89 -4.89 -3.56
N GLU A 66 10.36 -4.58 -4.76
CA GLU A 66 10.33 -3.20 -5.27
C GLU A 66 9.51 -2.26 -4.38
N LEU A 67 8.53 -2.79 -3.61
CA LEU A 67 7.71 -1.97 -2.71
C LEU A 67 8.51 -1.34 -1.57
N ARG A 68 9.77 -1.75 -1.35
CA ARG A 68 10.69 -1.01 -0.47
C ARG A 68 10.83 0.45 -0.91
N LYS A 69 10.69 0.74 -2.22
CA LYS A 69 10.56 2.10 -2.80
C LYS A 69 9.09 2.57 -2.74
N LYS A 70 8.49 2.50 -1.56
CA LYS A 70 7.06 2.70 -1.28
C LYS A 70 6.45 3.96 -1.92
N ASP A 71 7.21 5.04 -2.04
CA ASP A 71 6.75 6.34 -2.53
C ASP A 71 6.34 6.30 -4.01
N ASN A 72 6.79 5.28 -4.74
CA ASN A 72 6.45 5.05 -6.15
C ASN A 72 5.25 4.13 -6.32
N PHE A 73 4.52 3.78 -5.26
CA PHE A 73 3.44 2.81 -5.33
C PHE A 73 2.19 3.24 -4.57
N ILE A 74 1.04 2.85 -5.10
CA ILE A 74 -0.27 2.98 -4.45
C ILE A 74 -1.00 1.64 -4.53
N VAL A 75 -1.90 1.41 -3.58
CA VAL A 75 -2.82 0.28 -3.57
C VAL A 75 -4.22 0.79 -3.89
N GLU A 76 -4.90 0.13 -4.80
CA GLU A 76 -6.31 0.34 -5.07
C GLU A 76 -7.14 -0.83 -4.56
N TRP A 77 -8.20 -0.51 -3.84
CA TRP A 77 -9.14 -1.48 -3.29
C TRP A 77 -10.52 -0.83 -3.18
N GLN A 78 -11.56 -1.52 -3.69
CA GLN A 78 -12.95 -1.03 -3.68
C GLN A 78 -13.14 0.40 -4.23
N GLY A 79 -12.40 0.76 -5.28
CA GLY A 79 -12.47 2.09 -5.90
C GLY A 79 -11.74 3.21 -5.13
N ARG A 80 -11.12 2.88 -3.98
CA ARG A 80 -10.32 3.81 -3.18
C ARG A 80 -8.83 3.60 -3.40
N LYS A 81 -8.05 4.66 -3.20
CA LYS A 81 -6.59 4.66 -3.35
C LYS A 81 -5.92 4.81 -1.98
N TYR A 82 -4.85 4.06 -1.79
CA TYR A 82 -4.09 4.05 -0.55
C TYR A 82 -2.60 4.19 -0.86
N SER A 83 -1.95 5.17 -0.26
CA SER A 83 -0.49 5.33 -0.29
C SER A 83 0.16 4.35 0.68
N ILE A 84 1.25 3.69 0.27
CA ILE A 84 2.00 2.78 1.14
C ILE A 84 2.98 3.61 1.96
N TYR A 85 2.81 3.67 3.28
CA TYR A 85 3.78 4.37 4.15
C TYR A 85 4.78 3.41 4.79
N TYR A 86 4.42 2.13 4.97
CA TYR A 86 5.32 1.13 5.54
C TYR A 86 5.04 -0.29 5.03
N PRO A 87 5.90 -0.85 4.16
CA PRO A 87 5.85 -2.26 3.76
C PRO A 87 6.66 -3.14 4.73
N ASP A 88 5.98 -3.97 5.51
CA ASP A 88 6.59 -4.92 6.44
C ASP A 88 6.77 -6.29 5.79
N PHE A 89 8.03 -6.67 5.53
CA PHE A 89 8.38 -7.93 4.87
C PHE A 89 8.57 -9.11 5.85
N LYS A 90 8.31 -8.92 7.17
CA LYS A 90 8.45 -9.95 8.21
C LYS A 90 9.77 -10.75 8.16
N GLY A 91 10.87 -10.09 7.81
CA GLY A 91 12.23 -10.63 7.89
C GLY A 91 12.41 -12.02 7.25
N TYR A 92 12.82 -13.00 8.06
CA TYR A 92 13.19 -14.37 7.63
C TYR A 92 12.01 -15.20 7.12
N ASN A 93 10.77 -14.91 7.54
CA ASN A 93 9.61 -15.69 7.14
C ASN A 93 8.90 -15.03 5.94
N LYS A 94 9.51 -15.20 4.76
CA LYS A 94 9.07 -14.65 3.45
C LYS A 94 7.77 -15.27 2.91
N GLN A 95 6.78 -15.52 3.76
CA GLN A 95 5.48 -16.03 3.32
C GLN A 95 4.48 -14.90 3.02
N TYR A 96 4.57 -13.79 3.77
CA TYR A 96 3.61 -12.69 3.69
C TYR A 96 4.29 -11.33 3.86
N ILE A 97 3.65 -10.30 3.30
CA ILE A 97 4.01 -8.90 3.48
C ILE A 97 2.79 -8.19 4.05
N LYS A 98 2.99 -7.31 5.03
CA LYS A 98 1.94 -6.39 5.49
C LYS A 98 2.21 -5.00 4.93
N LEU A 99 1.32 -4.49 4.09
CA LEU A 99 1.37 -3.13 3.56
C LEU A 99 0.53 -2.25 4.46
N LYS A 100 1.18 -1.43 5.28
CA LYS A 100 0.49 -0.38 6.02
C LYS A 100 0.31 0.82 5.10
N CYS A 101 -0.95 1.17 4.89
CA CYS A 101 -1.33 2.18 3.92
C CYS A 101 -2.22 3.24 4.54
N LYS A 102 -2.29 4.39 3.90
CA LYS A 102 -3.14 5.52 4.26
C LYS A 102 -3.96 5.93 3.05
N GLU A 103 -5.26 6.09 3.23
CA GLU A 103 -6.18 6.52 2.18
C GLU A 103 -5.77 7.90 1.67
N VAL A 104 -5.79 8.04 0.35
CA VAL A 104 -5.55 9.31 -0.34
C VAL A 104 -6.80 9.63 -1.16
N LEU A 105 -7.42 10.77 -0.86
CA LEU A 105 -8.56 11.33 -1.60
C LEU A 105 -8.09 11.94 -2.92
#